data_AF-A0A485LFF7-F1
#
_entry.id   AF-A0A485LFF7-F1
#
_cell.length_a   1.000
_cell.length_b   1.000
_cell.length_c   1.000
_cell.angle_alpha   90.00
_cell.angle_beta   90.00
_cell.angle_gamma   90.00
#
_symmetry.space_group_name_H-M   'P 1'
#
loop_
_entity.id
_entity.type
_entity.pdbx_description
1 polymer ?
#
loop_
_entity_poly.entity_id
_entity_poly.type
_entity_poly.pdbx_seq_one_letter_code
_entity_poly.pdbx_strand_id
1 'polypeptide(L)'
;MTKDSMVALFSALQASETLKPITSETADGDEVTLTRIELELVLAIAEMLAMAHSPLYYASDAAIMVTTGSTIEAIPTHRGMRSLAGTTMTTVLMTTHVGEELWHLMEAMFSGDADMTTVMANLYDIHANGHVDLPSLGNMH
;
A
#
# COMPACT_ATOMS: atom_id res chain seq x y z
N MET A 1 18.08 -19.55 -12.00
CA MET A 1 18.48 -18.18 -11.59
C MET A 1 20.00 -18.12 -11.57
N THR A 2 20.62 -17.21 -12.31
CA THR A 2 22.08 -17.04 -12.41
C THR A 2 22.55 -15.79 -11.65
N LYS A 3 23.85 -15.71 -11.33
CA LYS A 3 24.46 -14.54 -10.68
C LYS A 3 24.16 -13.25 -11.46
N ASP A 4 24.29 -13.27 -12.77
CA ASP A 4 24.06 -12.11 -13.61
C ASP A 4 22.58 -11.68 -13.61
N SER A 5 21.64 -12.64 -13.57
CA SER A 5 20.21 -12.33 -13.41
C SER A 5 19.86 -11.75 -12.03
N MET A 6 20.57 -12.15 -10.97
CA MET A 6 20.42 -11.53 -9.65
C MET A 6 20.97 -10.12 -9.61
N VAL A 7 22.17 -9.88 -10.17
CA VAL A 7 22.78 -8.55 -10.20
C VAL A 7 21.90 -7.57 -10.99
N ALA A 8 21.39 -7.98 -12.16
CA ALA A 8 20.46 -7.18 -12.93
C ALA A 8 19.17 -6.85 -12.14
N LEU A 9 18.63 -7.82 -11.40
CA LEU A 9 17.46 -7.61 -10.54
C LEU A 9 17.74 -6.58 -9.44
N PHE A 10 18.87 -6.69 -8.73
CA PHE A 10 19.23 -5.74 -7.67
C PHE A 10 19.57 -4.34 -8.21
N SER A 11 20.19 -4.24 -9.39
CA SER A 11 20.39 -2.94 -10.06
C SER A 11 19.07 -2.31 -10.52
N ALA A 12 18.09 -3.12 -10.95
CA ALA A 12 16.74 -2.64 -11.26
C ALA A 12 15.99 -2.19 -9.99
N LEU A 13 16.17 -2.90 -8.86
CA LEU A 13 15.65 -2.47 -7.56
C LEU A 13 16.26 -1.14 -7.10
N GLN A 14 17.56 -0.91 -7.31
CA GLN A 14 18.19 0.40 -7.06
C GLN A 14 17.63 1.50 -7.97
N ALA A 15 17.18 1.17 -9.18
CA ALA A 15 16.49 2.13 -10.04
C ALA A 15 15.09 2.50 -9.49
N SER A 16 14.45 1.64 -8.69
CA SER A 16 13.18 1.97 -8.01
C SER A 16 13.33 3.14 -7.03
N GLU A 17 14.51 3.35 -6.43
CA GLU A 17 14.81 4.53 -5.60
C GLU A 17 14.76 5.85 -6.39
N THR A 18 14.69 5.80 -7.72
CA THR A 18 14.54 7.00 -8.58
C THR A 18 13.09 7.35 -8.90
N LEU A 19 12.12 6.58 -8.42
CA LEU A 19 10.70 6.90 -8.61
C LEU A 19 10.35 8.22 -7.90
N LYS A 20 9.65 9.10 -8.61
CA LYS A 20 9.20 10.36 -8.05
C LYS A 20 8.29 10.10 -6.83
N PRO A 21 8.49 10.83 -5.74
CA PRO A 21 7.59 10.77 -4.61
C PRO A 21 6.19 11.24 -5.03
N ILE A 22 5.21 10.84 -4.24
CA ILE A 22 3.83 11.29 -4.37
C ILE A 22 3.75 12.59 -3.60
N THR A 23 3.34 13.66 -4.26
CA THR A 23 3.13 14.97 -3.62
C THR A 23 1.67 15.39 -3.78
N SER A 24 1.12 16.00 -2.74
CA SER A 24 -0.21 16.60 -2.74
C SER A 24 -0.20 17.86 -1.88
N GLU A 25 -1.08 18.79 -2.19
CA GLU A 25 -1.39 19.92 -1.32
C GLU A 25 -2.55 19.52 -0.39
N THR A 26 -2.44 19.82 0.91
CA THR A 26 -3.52 19.63 1.89
C THR A 26 -4.60 20.69 1.75
N ALA A 27 -5.73 20.49 2.44
CA ALA A 27 -6.79 21.50 2.52
C ALA A 27 -6.32 22.86 3.08
N ASP A 28 -5.25 22.85 3.88
CA ASP A 28 -4.67 24.05 4.50
C ASP A 28 -3.59 24.72 3.62
N GLY A 29 -3.28 24.13 2.45
CA GLY A 29 -2.27 24.64 1.52
C GLY A 29 -0.85 24.14 1.79
N ASP A 30 -0.67 23.17 2.69
CA ASP A 30 0.63 22.59 2.99
C ASP A 30 0.97 21.48 1.98
N GLU A 31 2.23 21.42 1.54
CA GLU A 31 2.69 20.32 0.68
C GLU A 31 3.04 19.09 1.53
N VAL A 32 2.35 17.98 1.28
CA VAL A 32 2.67 16.67 1.84
C VAL A 32 3.33 15.80 0.79
N THR A 33 4.36 15.06 1.23
CA THR A 33 5.16 14.18 0.36
C THR A 33 5.22 12.78 0.97
N LEU A 34 5.05 11.76 0.12
CA LEU A 34 5.19 10.36 0.48
C LEU A 34 6.08 9.66 -0.55
N THR A 35 7.18 9.05 -0.11
CA THR A 35 8.02 8.26 -1.00
C THR A 35 7.31 6.95 -1.39
N ARG A 36 7.72 6.37 -2.53
CA ARG A 36 7.16 5.09 -2.97
C ARG A 36 7.48 3.94 -2.00
N ILE A 37 8.65 3.99 -1.37
CA ILE A 37 9.07 2.97 -0.40
C ILE A 37 8.21 3.07 0.88
N GLU A 38 7.92 4.28 1.35
CA GLU A 38 7.03 4.49 2.50
C GLU A 38 5.62 3.99 2.22
N LEU A 39 5.08 4.26 1.02
CA LEU A 39 3.80 3.70 0.60
C LEU A 39 3.82 2.17 0.62
N GLU A 40 4.79 1.56 -0.06
CA GLU A 40 4.91 0.09 -0.13
C GLU A 40 5.10 -0.54 1.26
N LEU A 41 5.81 0.13 2.17
CA LEU A 41 5.95 -0.31 3.55
C LEU A 41 4.59 -0.38 4.25
N VAL A 42 3.80 0.70 4.18
CA VAL A 42 2.45 0.74 4.79
C VAL A 42 1.54 -0.33 4.17
N LEU A 43 1.54 -0.46 2.84
CA LEU A 43 0.70 -1.45 2.16
C LEU A 43 1.12 -2.89 2.48
N ALA A 44 2.41 -3.17 2.57
CA ALA A 44 2.92 -4.49 2.96
C ALA A 44 2.49 -4.86 4.39
N ILE A 45 2.52 -3.89 5.32
CA ILE A 45 2.06 -4.09 6.69
C ILE A 45 0.54 -4.32 6.72
N ALA A 46 -0.22 -3.49 6.01
CA ALA A 46 -1.67 -3.64 5.92
C ALA A 46 -2.06 -5.00 5.31
N GLU A 47 -1.34 -5.48 4.30
CA GLU A 47 -1.51 -6.80 3.72
C GLU A 47 -1.24 -7.92 4.75
N MET A 48 -0.13 -7.84 5.49
CA MET A 48 0.17 -8.81 6.55
C MET A 48 -0.92 -8.86 7.61
N LEU A 49 -1.44 -7.69 8.02
CA LEU A 49 -2.53 -7.60 8.98
C LEU A 49 -3.85 -8.16 8.40
N ALA A 50 -4.15 -7.91 7.13
CA ALA A 50 -5.31 -8.48 6.45
C ALA A 50 -5.25 -10.01 6.42
N MET A 51 -4.06 -10.56 6.12
CA MET A 51 -3.82 -12.00 6.13
C MET A 51 -3.98 -12.62 7.52
N ALA A 52 -3.49 -11.93 8.56
CA ALA A 52 -3.51 -12.43 9.93
C ALA A 52 -4.88 -12.29 10.62
N HIS A 53 -5.55 -11.15 10.43
CA HIS A 53 -6.76 -10.78 11.18
C HIS A 53 -8.04 -10.95 10.37
N SER A 54 -7.97 -10.97 9.03
CA SER A 54 -9.12 -11.13 8.14
C SER A 54 -8.86 -12.17 7.02
N PRO A 55 -8.40 -13.40 7.34
CA PRO A 55 -7.95 -14.37 6.34
C PRO A 55 -9.04 -14.75 5.33
N LEU A 56 -10.31 -14.82 5.74
CA LEU A 56 -11.43 -15.12 4.84
C LEU A 56 -11.72 -14.00 3.84
N TYR A 57 -11.57 -12.75 4.27
CA TYR A 57 -11.66 -11.58 3.39
C TYR A 57 -10.47 -11.54 2.44
N TYR A 58 -9.26 -11.66 2.99
CA TYR A 58 -8.01 -11.64 2.24
C TYR A 58 -7.94 -12.73 1.16
N ALA A 59 -8.55 -13.89 1.40
CA ALA A 59 -8.62 -15.02 0.48
C ALA A 59 -9.68 -14.89 -0.62
N SER A 60 -10.62 -13.96 -0.51
CA SER A 60 -11.83 -13.94 -1.32
C SER A 60 -11.85 -12.76 -2.29
N ASP A 61 -11.67 -13.06 -3.57
CA ASP A 61 -11.78 -12.04 -4.63
C ASP A 61 -13.19 -11.44 -4.67
N ALA A 62 -14.22 -12.25 -4.45
CA ALA A 62 -15.58 -11.76 -4.40
C ALA A 62 -15.80 -10.77 -3.25
N ALA A 63 -15.20 -11.02 -2.07
CA ALA A 63 -15.34 -10.13 -0.93
C ALA A 63 -14.65 -8.79 -1.19
N ILE A 64 -13.39 -8.81 -1.66
CA ILE A 64 -12.63 -7.60 -1.97
C ILE A 64 -13.30 -6.81 -3.10
N MET A 65 -13.78 -7.46 -4.17
CA MET A 65 -14.49 -6.76 -5.26
C MET A 65 -15.77 -6.09 -4.78
N VAL A 66 -16.56 -6.77 -3.93
CA VAL A 66 -17.82 -6.21 -3.40
C VAL A 66 -17.57 -5.00 -2.51
N THR A 67 -16.53 -5.03 -1.67
CA THR A 67 -16.26 -3.93 -0.73
C THR A 67 -15.56 -2.76 -1.39
N THR A 68 -14.70 -3.00 -2.39
CA THR A 68 -13.92 -1.95 -3.08
C THR A 68 -14.61 -1.41 -4.33
N GLY A 69 -15.57 -2.13 -4.91
CA GLY A 69 -16.17 -1.79 -6.20
C GLY A 69 -15.18 -1.80 -7.38
N SER A 70 -13.97 -2.35 -7.18
CA SER A 70 -12.85 -2.27 -8.12
C SER A 70 -12.37 -3.65 -8.55
N THR A 71 -11.64 -3.70 -9.67
CA THR A 71 -10.96 -4.93 -10.11
C THR A 71 -9.81 -5.29 -9.17
N ILE A 72 -9.54 -6.58 -9.03
CA ILE A 72 -8.46 -7.10 -8.19
C ILE A 72 -7.24 -7.39 -9.03
N GLU A 73 -6.12 -6.85 -8.58
CA GLU A 73 -4.79 -7.15 -9.08
C GLU A 73 -4.02 -7.87 -7.97
N ALA A 74 -3.47 -9.04 -8.31
CA ALA A 74 -2.72 -9.87 -7.37
C ALA A 74 -1.48 -10.46 -8.04
N ILE A 75 -0.41 -10.55 -7.27
CA ILE A 75 0.87 -11.13 -7.63
C ILE A 75 0.89 -12.59 -7.11
N PRO A 76 1.10 -13.58 -7.98
CA PRO A 76 1.24 -14.97 -7.55
C PRO A 76 2.51 -15.15 -6.71
N THR A 77 2.39 -15.83 -5.56
CA THR A 77 3.52 -16.11 -4.68
C THR A 77 3.85 -17.61 -4.68
N HIS A 78 5.13 -17.94 -4.52
CA HIS A 78 5.61 -19.33 -4.52
C HIS A 78 5.17 -20.11 -3.26
N ARG A 79 4.95 -19.44 -2.13
CA ARG A 79 4.67 -20.06 -0.80
C ARG A 79 3.57 -19.33 -0.01
N GLY A 80 2.50 -18.94 -0.68
CA GLY A 80 1.35 -18.30 -0.03
C GLY A 80 0.11 -18.39 -0.89
N MET A 81 -0.98 -17.76 -0.44
CA MET A 81 -2.20 -17.67 -1.23
C MET A 81 -2.00 -16.74 -2.44
N ARG A 82 -1.51 -15.54 -2.17
CA ARG A 82 -1.22 -14.46 -3.13
C ARG A 82 -0.49 -13.32 -2.40
N SER A 83 -0.10 -12.29 -3.13
CA SER A 83 0.08 -10.93 -2.61
C SER A 83 -0.84 -10.01 -3.43
N LEU A 84 -1.55 -9.10 -2.79
CA LEU A 84 -2.36 -8.10 -3.47
C LEU A 84 -1.43 -7.03 -4.02
N ALA A 85 -1.65 -6.61 -5.27
CA ALA A 85 -0.91 -5.48 -5.83
C ALA A 85 -1.19 -4.22 -5.00
N GLY A 86 -0.24 -3.28 -4.97
CA GLY A 86 -0.37 -2.04 -4.21
C GLY A 86 -1.65 -1.26 -4.57
N THR A 87 -2.10 -1.33 -5.82
CA THR A 87 -3.34 -0.73 -6.32
C THR A 87 -4.58 -1.25 -5.58
N THR A 88 -4.68 -2.58 -5.44
CA THR A 88 -5.76 -3.26 -4.74
C THR A 88 -5.66 -3.02 -3.25
N MET A 89 -4.45 -3.13 -2.66
CA MET A 89 -4.28 -2.96 -1.23
C MET A 89 -4.53 -1.51 -0.78
N THR A 90 -4.14 -0.52 -1.59
CA THR A 90 -4.46 0.90 -1.34
C THR A 90 -5.97 1.10 -1.34
N THR A 91 -6.67 0.55 -2.34
CA THR A 91 -8.13 0.66 -2.41
C THR A 91 -8.80 0.00 -1.20
N VAL A 92 -8.37 -1.20 -0.82
CA VAL A 92 -8.86 -1.88 0.39
C VAL A 92 -8.63 -1.02 1.63
N LEU A 93 -7.40 -0.54 1.82
CA LEU A 93 -6.98 0.19 3.01
C LEU A 93 -7.73 1.52 3.16
N MET A 94 -7.91 2.26 2.07
CA MET A 94 -8.42 3.62 2.13
C MET A 94 -9.95 3.74 2.00
N THR A 95 -10.63 2.74 1.45
CA THR A 95 -12.06 2.87 1.08
C THR A 95 -13.01 1.88 1.75
N THR A 96 -12.49 0.89 2.47
CA THR A 96 -13.32 -0.18 3.05
C THR A 96 -13.28 -0.16 4.58
N HIS A 97 -14.33 -0.68 5.20
CA HIS A 97 -14.36 -0.86 6.67
C HIS A 97 -13.30 -1.85 7.16
N VAL A 98 -12.92 -2.84 6.34
CA VAL A 98 -11.75 -3.69 6.67
C VAL A 98 -10.48 -2.85 6.69
N GLY A 99 -10.32 -1.92 5.75
CA GLY A 99 -9.22 -0.96 5.73
C GLY A 99 -9.15 -0.10 6.98
N GLU A 100 -10.27 0.41 7.47
CA GLU A 100 -10.37 1.17 8.73
C GLU A 100 -9.89 0.35 9.94
N GLU A 101 -10.30 -0.90 10.06
CA GLU A 101 -9.83 -1.79 11.14
C GLU A 101 -8.33 -2.08 11.01
N LEU A 102 -7.81 -2.28 9.80
CA LEU A 102 -6.37 -2.45 9.55
C LEU A 102 -5.59 -1.18 9.90
N TRP A 103 -6.16 -0.02 9.62
CA TRP A 103 -5.57 1.28 9.96
C TRP A 103 -5.41 1.43 11.47
N HIS A 104 -6.46 1.15 12.24
CA HIS A 104 -6.41 1.19 13.70
C HIS A 104 -5.41 0.21 14.30
N LEU A 105 -5.28 -0.98 13.71
CA LEU A 105 -4.24 -1.93 14.11
C LEU A 105 -2.83 -1.38 13.86
N MET A 106 -2.61 -0.70 12.73
CA MET A 106 -1.32 -0.05 12.44
C MET A 106 -1.04 1.12 13.40
N GLU A 107 -2.04 1.96 13.70
CA GLU A 107 -1.90 3.06 14.67
C GLU A 107 -1.51 2.54 16.06
N ALA A 108 -2.14 1.44 16.49
CA ALA A 108 -1.79 0.79 17.75
C ALA A 108 -0.39 0.17 17.70
N MET A 109 0.00 -0.45 16.59
CA MET A 109 1.32 -1.09 16.43
C MET A 109 2.47 -0.08 16.42
N PHE A 110 2.25 1.09 15.82
CA PHE A 110 3.24 2.17 15.72
C PHE A 110 3.04 3.27 16.76
N SER A 111 2.31 2.99 17.84
CA SER A 111 2.11 3.96 18.91
C SER A 111 3.47 4.37 19.50
N GLY A 112 3.86 5.62 19.31
CA GLY A 112 5.16 6.16 19.75
C GLY A 112 6.28 6.13 18.70
N ASP A 113 6.03 5.63 17.49
CA ASP A 113 6.92 5.76 16.33
C ASP A 113 6.51 7.00 15.53
N ALA A 114 7.23 8.11 15.74
CA ALA A 114 6.92 9.40 15.11
C ALA A 114 7.09 9.36 13.58
N ASP A 115 8.04 8.58 13.09
CA ASP A 115 8.34 8.47 11.66
C ASP A 115 7.18 7.75 10.96
N MET A 116 6.77 6.59 11.50
CA MET A 116 5.63 5.84 10.95
C MET A 116 4.30 6.57 11.11
N THR A 117 4.12 7.30 12.22
CA THR A 117 2.94 8.15 12.42
C THR A 117 2.84 9.21 11.31
N THR A 118 3.97 9.84 10.96
CA THR A 118 4.03 10.86 9.89
C THR A 118 3.75 10.24 8.52
N VAL A 119 4.34 9.08 8.24
CA VAL A 119 4.12 8.34 6.98
C VAL A 119 2.64 7.98 6.78
N MET A 120 1.99 7.45 7.83
CA MET A 120 0.57 7.13 7.80
C MET A 120 -0.30 8.38 7.64
N ALA A 121 -0.01 9.46 8.37
CA ALA A 121 -0.74 10.73 8.23
C ALA A 121 -0.66 11.29 6.80
N ASN A 122 0.55 11.31 6.21
CA ASN A 122 0.74 11.78 4.84
C ASN A 122 -0.07 10.96 3.82
N LEU A 123 -0.12 9.63 3.97
CA LEU A 123 -0.95 8.77 3.11
C LEU A 123 -2.44 9.09 3.25
N TYR A 124 -2.91 9.29 4.48
CA TYR A 124 -4.29 9.66 4.75
C TYR A 124 -4.65 11.00 4.12
N ASP A 125 -3.80 12.02 4.28
CA ASP A 125 -4.01 13.35 3.71
C ASP A 125 -4.01 13.29 2.18
N ILE A 126 -3.04 12.60 1.57
CA ILE A 126 -2.99 12.38 0.12
C ILE A 126 -4.29 11.76 -0.41
N HIS A 127 -4.84 10.76 0.30
CA HIS A 127 -6.12 10.17 -0.05
C HIS A 127 -7.29 11.15 0.11
N ALA A 128 -7.37 11.83 1.26
CA ALA A 128 -8.47 12.73 1.59
C ALA A 128 -8.58 13.92 0.62
N ASN A 129 -7.44 14.39 0.09
CA ASN A 129 -7.40 15.47 -0.89
C ASN A 129 -7.98 15.07 -2.26
N GLY A 130 -8.10 13.76 -2.56
CA GLY A 130 -8.74 13.26 -3.79
C GLY A 130 -8.04 13.62 -5.10
N HIS A 131 -6.88 14.29 -5.04
CA HIS A 131 -6.08 14.70 -6.20
C HIS A 131 -5.21 13.57 -6.76
N VAL A 132 -5.07 12.48 -6.01
CA VAL A 132 -4.27 11.32 -6.40
C VAL A 132 -5.20 10.13 -6.62
N ASP A 133 -5.17 9.59 -7.83
CA ASP A 133 -5.91 8.38 -8.18
C ASP A 133 -5.27 7.18 -7.44
N LEU A 134 -5.93 6.69 -6.39
CA LEU A 134 -5.42 5.60 -5.54
C LEU A 134 -5.04 4.32 -6.29
N PRO A 135 -5.80 3.86 -7.30
CA PRO A 135 -5.39 2.75 -8.14
C PRO A 135 -4.12 3.04 -8.94
N SER A 136 -3.81 4.30 -9.24
CA SER A 136 -2.56 4.67 -9.93
C SER A 136 -1.34 4.69 -9.01
N LEU A 137 -1.53 4.71 -7.68
CA LEU A 137 -0.43 4.76 -6.71
C LEU A 137 0.40 3.48 -6.66
N GLY A 138 -0.25 2.34 -6.85
CA GLY A 138 0.40 1.03 -6.90
C GLY A 138 0.86 0.58 -8.28
N ASN A 139 0.66 1.38 -9.33
CA ASN A 139 1.15 1.08 -10.67
C ASN A 139 2.66 1.33 -10.73
N MET A 140 3.45 0.37 -10.24
CA MET A 140 4.88 0.27 -10.56
C MET A 140 5.04 -0.56 -11.83
N HIS A 141 5.06 0.13 -12.97
CA HIS A 141 5.52 -0.44 -14.25
C HIS A 141 6.62 0.43 -14.84
#